data_AF-A0A8T3MRQ0-F1
#
_entry.id   AF-A0A8T3MRQ0-F1
#
_cell.length_a   1.000
_cell.length_b   1.000
_cell.length_c   1.000
_cell.angle_alpha   90.00
_cell.angle_beta   90.00
_cell.angle_gamma   90.00
#
_symmetry.space_group_name_H-M   'P 1'
#
loop_
_entity.id
_entity.type
_entity.pdbx_description
1 polymer ?
#
loop_
_entity_poly.entity_id
_entity_poly.type
_entity_poly.pdbx_seq_one_letter_code
_entity_poly.pdbx_strand_id
1 'polypeptide(L)'
;MTGDVPTIDQALTSFLAEKQAAIKPSAFRNYADIIDLLKGSLNGYAYESLDRFERRRWEKAFEDGDEEAFTKLFGPDKIPGHLGEFLGYFMIRKVIAPAELIAAAGRVTKELAEWLGERGWIGSESIADAVERSDDAARDLPRAERLGRLLYEQAQRTRIDQSALADDDYVEDYLAIERVEPTALWFEGEIGPVPISAAAAKLAQPGWSINVVLGRKGGKWRFLEVGNVYP
;
A
#
# COMPACT_ATOMS: atom_id res chain seq x y z
N MET A 1 -17.40 -30.45 14.93
CA MET A 1 -16.53 -31.01 13.88
C MET A 1 -15.57 -29.92 13.49
N THR A 2 -14.35 -29.93 14.03
CA THR A 2 -13.27 -29.03 13.61
C THR A 2 -12.80 -29.52 12.25
N GLY A 3 -13.35 -28.95 11.18
CA GLY A 3 -12.79 -29.13 9.84
C GLY A 3 -11.34 -28.64 9.87
N ASP A 4 -10.46 -29.33 9.16
CA ASP A 4 -9.07 -28.94 9.02
C ASP A 4 -9.01 -27.51 8.47
N VAL A 5 -8.23 -26.63 9.11
CA VAL A 5 -8.12 -25.23 8.65
C VAL A 5 -7.35 -25.25 7.34
N PRO A 6 -7.89 -24.66 6.25
CA PRO A 6 -7.21 -24.69 4.96
C PRO A 6 -5.93 -23.87 4.98
N THR A 7 -5.06 -24.11 4.01
CA THR A 7 -3.95 -23.19 3.73
C THR A 7 -4.48 -21.87 3.16
N ILE A 8 -3.66 -20.82 3.18
CA ILE A 8 -3.97 -19.56 2.49
C ILE A 8 -4.30 -19.82 1.02
N ASP A 9 -3.50 -20.61 0.29
CA ASP A 9 -3.74 -20.92 -1.12
C ASP A 9 -5.14 -21.54 -1.36
N GLN A 10 -5.54 -22.48 -0.50
CA GLN A 10 -6.85 -23.12 -0.56
C GLN A 10 -7.98 -22.14 -0.23
N ALA A 11 -7.79 -21.27 0.78
CA ALA A 11 -8.76 -20.25 1.16
C ALA A 11 -8.95 -19.22 0.03
N LEU A 12 -7.86 -18.68 -0.53
CA LEU A 12 -7.90 -17.70 -1.63
C LEU A 12 -8.53 -18.29 -2.89
N THR A 13 -8.21 -19.55 -3.22
CA THR A 13 -8.83 -20.26 -4.35
C THR A 13 -10.34 -20.38 -4.16
N SER A 14 -10.78 -20.76 -2.96
CA SER A 14 -12.21 -20.91 -2.63
C SER A 14 -12.95 -19.57 -2.68
N PHE A 15 -12.33 -18.51 -2.16
CA PHE A 15 -12.87 -17.15 -2.22
C PHE A 15 -13.06 -16.69 -3.67
N LEU A 16 -12.03 -16.85 -4.52
CA LEU A 16 -12.12 -16.48 -5.93
C LEU A 16 -13.16 -17.29 -6.69
N ALA A 17 -13.29 -18.59 -6.43
CA ALA A 17 -14.31 -19.43 -7.06
C ALA A 17 -15.74 -18.94 -6.76
N GLU A 18 -16.02 -18.57 -5.50
CA GLU A 18 -17.31 -18.01 -5.12
C GLU A 18 -17.57 -16.65 -5.75
N LYS A 19 -16.57 -15.76 -5.76
CA LYS A 19 -16.69 -14.45 -6.43
C LYS A 19 -16.93 -14.64 -7.93
N GLN A 20 -16.21 -15.54 -8.59
CA GLN A 20 -16.38 -15.80 -10.02
C GLN A 20 -17.82 -16.22 -10.37
N ALA A 21 -18.46 -17.01 -9.50
CA ALA A 21 -19.86 -17.42 -9.69
C ALA A 21 -20.87 -16.29 -9.40
N ALA A 22 -20.51 -15.32 -8.56
CA ALA A 22 -21.42 -14.29 -8.05
C ALA A 22 -21.36 -12.96 -8.81
N ILE A 23 -20.22 -12.60 -9.42
CA ILE A 23 -20.02 -11.26 -10.02
C ILE A 23 -19.69 -11.30 -11.51
N LYS A 24 -19.88 -10.15 -12.18
CA LYS A 24 -19.62 -10.02 -13.62
C LYS A 24 -18.12 -10.20 -13.93
N PRO A 25 -17.75 -10.75 -15.11
CA PRO A 25 -16.35 -11.04 -15.45
C PRO A 25 -15.40 -9.83 -15.35
N SER A 26 -15.85 -8.63 -15.73
CA SER A 26 -15.04 -7.42 -15.65
C SER A 26 -14.69 -7.03 -14.22
N ALA A 27 -15.63 -7.20 -13.29
CA ALA A 27 -15.41 -6.95 -11.86
C ALA A 27 -14.54 -8.05 -11.24
N PHE A 28 -14.72 -9.30 -11.67
CA PHE A 28 -13.93 -10.45 -11.20
C PHE A 28 -12.44 -10.30 -11.48
N ARG A 29 -12.05 -9.73 -12.64
CA ARG A 29 -10.63 -9.52 -12.96
C ARG A 29 -9.88 -8.75 -11.86
N ASN A 30 -10.47 -7.67 -11.34
CA ASN A 30 -9.84 -6.92 -10.25
C ASN A 30 -9.68 -7.77 -8.98
N TYR A 31 -10.60 -8.69 -8.69
CA TYR A 31 -10.44 -9.62 -7.56
C TYR A 31 -9.28 -10.57 -7.80
N ALA A 32 -9.23 -11.20 -8.97
CA ALA A 32 -8.15 -12.11 -9.31
C ALA A 32 -6.78 -11.42 -9.20
N ASP A 33 -6.65 -10.23 -9.78
CA ASP A 33 -5.41 -9.45 -9.77
C ASP A 33 -5.01 -9.02 -8.34
N ILE A 34 -5.95 -8.53 -7.53
CA ILE A 34 -5.65 -8.13 -6.13
C ILE A 34 -5.28 -9.34 -5.27
N ILE A 35 -5.96 -10.47 -5.44
CA ILE A 35 -5.64 -11.70 -4.69
C ILE A 35 -4.29 -12.27 -5.10
N ASP A 36 -3.92 -12.19 -6.38
CA ASP A 36 -2.59 -12.57 -6.86
C ASP A 36 -1.49 -11.66 -6.26
N LEU A 37 -1.72 -10.34 -6.26
CA LEU A 37 -0.82 -9.38 -5.61
C LEU A 37 -0.69 -9.62 -4.10
N LEU A 38 -1.80 -9.93 -3.42
CA LEU A 38 -1.79 -10.27 -1.99
C LEU A 38 -1.01 -11.55 -1.75
N LYS A 39 -1.20 -12.59 -2.57
CA LYS A 39 -0.44 -13.85 -2.49
C LYS A 39 1.06 -13.60 -2.68
N GLY A 40 1.44 -12.80 -3.67
CA GLY A 40 2.83 -12.39 -3.89
C GLY A 40 3.41 -11.62 -2.69
N SER A 41 2.63 -10.71 -2.11
CA SER A 41 3.03 -9.95 -0.92
C SER A 41 3.19 -10.85 0.31
N LEU A 42 2.29 -11.80 0.54
CA LEU A 42 2.38 -12.76 1.65
C LEU A 42 3.66 -13.61 1.54
N ASN A 43 3.94 -14.16 0.35
CA ASN A 43 5.14 -14.95 0.12
C ASN A 43 6.43 -14.14 0.20
N GLY A 44 6.40 -12.87 -0.19
CA GLY A 44 7.57 -12.00 -0.22
C GLY A 44 7.89 -11.26 1.08
N TYR A 45 6.95 -11.11 2.01
CA TYR A 45 7.10 -10.21 3.17
C TYR A 45 6.50 -10.73 4.48
N ALA A 46 5.48 -11.60 4.46
CA ALA A 46 4.78 -11.98 5.69
C ALA A 46 5.62 -12.85 6.65
N TYR A 47 6.73 -13.42 6.17
CA TYR A 47 7.67 -14.19 7.00
C TYR A 47 8.28 -13.38 8.15
N GLU A 48 8.27 -12.04 8.06
CA GLU A 48 8.77 -11.14 9.10
C GLU A 48 7.93 -11.19 10.38
N SER A 49 6.66 -11.59 10.27
CA SER A 49 5.72 -11.70 11.40
C SER A 49 5.75 -13.05 12.11
N LEU A 50 6.48 -14.04 11.58
CA LEU A 50 6.48 -15.40 12.08
C LEU A 50 7.21 -15.54 13.41
N ASP A 51 6.71 -16.41 14.28
CA ASP A 51 7.47 -16.83 15.45
C ASP A 51 8.68 -17.69 15.06
N ARG A 52 9.56 -17.97 16.03
CA ARG A 52 10.80 -18.73 15.78
C ARG A 52 10.57 -20.11 15.14
N PHE A 53 9.51 -20.82 15.53
CA PHE A 53 9.24 -22.17 15.03
C PHE A 53 8.60 -22.12 13.64
N GLU A 54 7.64 -21.23 13.45
CA GLU A 54 7.03 -20.98 12.15
C GLU A 54 8.07 -20.52 11.13
N ARG A 55 8.95 -19.59 11.52
CA ARG A 55 10.05 -19.08 10.70
C ARG A 55 10.97 -20.20 10.22
N ARG A 56 11.40 -21.08 11.12
CA ARG A 56 12.24 -22.24 10.74
C ARG A 56 11.56 -23.18 9.74
N ARG A 57 10.25 -23.40 9.90
CA ARG A 57 9.47 -24.22 8.98
C ARG A 57 9.39 -23.59 7.59
N TRP A 58 9.15 -22.28 7.54
CA TRP A 58 9.14 -21.52 6.28
C TRP A 58 10.54 -21.44 5.64
N GLU A 59 11.57 -21.08 6.39
CA GLU A 59 12.97 -20.99 5.92
C GLU A 59 13.41 -22.29 5.27
N LYS A 60 13.12 -23.43 5.91
CA LYS A 60 13.42 -24.74 5.32
C LYS A 60 12.75 -24.94 3.96
N ALA A 61 11.45 -24.67 3.85
CA ALA A 61 10.72 -24.87 2.60
C ALA A 61 11.21 -23.89 1.50
N PHE A 62 11.51 -22.66 1.88
CA PHE A 62 12.05 -21.64 0.98
C PHE A 62 13.46 -22.00 0.49
N GLU A 63 14.35 -22.45 1.38
CA GLU A 63 15.70 -22.94 1.03
C GLU A 63 15.67 -24.21 0.16
N ASP A 64 14.64 -25.04 0.33
CA ASP A 64 14.37 -26.21 -0.52
C ASP A 64 13.78 -25.79 -1.91
N GLY A 65 13.57 -24.49 -2.16
CA GLY A 65 13.19 -23.91 -3.45
C GLY A 65 11.72 -23.54 -3.64
N ASP A 66 10.90 -23.59 -2.58
CA ASP A 66 9.49 -23.18 -2.65
C ASP A 66 9.30 -21.70 -2.31
N GLU A 67 9.39 -20.84 -3.33
CA GLU A 67 9.18 -19.39 -3.18
C GLU A 67 7.75 -19.02 -2.73
N GLU A 68 6.78 -19.93 -2.87
CA GLU A 68 5.40 -19.74 -2.41
C GLU A 68 5.10 -20.48 -1.09
N ALA A 69 6.16 -20.87 -0.35
CA ALA A 69 6.02 -21.68 0.84
C ALA A 69 5.08 -21.05 1.88
N PHE A 70 5.06 -19.72 2.03
CA PHE A 70 4.26 -19.07 3.07
C PHE A 70 2.77 -19.40 2.90
N THR A 71 2.21 -19.18 1.71
CA THR A 71 0.78 -19.39 1.47
C THR A 71 0.38 -20.87 1.36
N LYS A 72 1.36 -21.75 1.14
CA LYS A 72 1.19 -23.21 1.18
C LYS A 72 1.31 -23.81 2.58
N LEU A 73 2.02 -23.16 3.50
CA LEU A 73 2.31 -23.69 4.84
C LEU A 73 1.35 -23.18 5.92
N PHE A 74 0.90 -21.94 5.80
CA PHE A 74 0.13 -21.26 6.85
C PHE A 74 -1.35 -21.12 6.50
N GLY A 75 -2.16 -20.91 7.55
CA GLY A 75 -3.59 -20.72 7.45
C GLY A 75 -4.00 -19.27 7.18
N PRO A 76 -5.27 -19.04 6.81
CA PRO A 76 -5.81 -17.71 6.54
C PRO A 76 -5.77 -16.74 7.73
N ASP A 77 -5.53 -17.23 8.96
CA ASP A 77 -5.35 -16.42 10.16
C ASP A 77 -4.18 -15.42 10.05
N LYS A 78 -3.22 -15.67 9.16
CA LYS A 78 -2.10 -14.75 8.89
C LYS A 78 -2.48 -13.57 7.99
N ILE A 79 -3.59 -13.65 7.25
CA ILE A 79 -3.97 -12.62 6.26
C ILE A 79 -4.25 -11.26 6.93
N PRO A 80 -5.10 -11.16 7.98
CA PRO A 80 -5.42 -9.86 8.59
C PRO A 80 -4.20 -9.09 9.09
N GLY A 81 -3.24 -9.78 9.72
CA GLY A 81 -2.01 -9.17 10.22
C GLY A 81 -1.11 -8.61 9.11
N HIS A 82 -1.18 -9.19 7.90
CA HIS A 82 -0.39 -8.77 6.75
C HIS A 82 -1.02 -7.62 5.95
N LEU A 83 -2.32 -7.33 6.15
CA LEU A 83 -3.00 -6.31 5.33
C LEU A 83 -2.40 -4.90 5.49
N GLY A 84 -1.80 -4.59 6.63
CA GLY A 84 -1.08 -3.32 6.82
C GLY A 84 0.12 -3.18 5.88
N GLU A 85 0.96 -4.21 5.80
CA GLU A 85 2.12 -4.27 4.89
C GLU A 85 1.66 -4.29 3.42
N PHE A 86 0.62 -5.07 3.11
CA PHE A 86 0.09 -5.16 1.76
C PHE A 86 -0.46 -3.82 1.26
N LEU A 87 -1.38 -3.20 2.01
CA LEU A 87 -2.09 -1.99 1.60
C LEU A 87 -1.22 -0.74 1.79
N GLY A 88 -0.49 -0.62 2.91
CA GLY A 88 0.27 0.57 3.27
C GLY A 88 1.66 0.66 2.64
N TYR A 89 2.22 -0.47 2.14
CA TYR A 89 3.55 -0.48 1.56
C TYR A 89 3.62 -1.17 0.20
N PHE A 90 3.20 -2.43 0.10
CA PHE A 90 3.38 -3.22 -1.13
C PHE A 90 2.63 -2.62 -2.31
N MET A 91 1.33 -2.31 -2.13
CA MET A 91 0.50 -1.69 -3.17
C MET A 91 1.03 -0.32 -3.62
N ILE A 92 1.70 0.41 -2.74
CA ILE A 92 2.25 1.74 -3.03
C ILE A 92 3.62 1.65 -3.71
N ARG A 93 4.50 0.77 -3.22
CA ARG A 93 5.91 0.73 -3.60
C ARG A 93 6.22 -0.26 -4.72
N LYS A 94 5.46 -1.34 -4.85
CA LYS A 94 5.80 -2.48 -5.72
C LYS A 94 4.85 -2.65 -6.89
N VAL A 95 3.68 -2.03 -6.84
CA VAL A 95 2.62 -2.24 -7.83
C VAL A 95 2.50 -1.02 -8.74
N ILE A 96 2.71 -1.24 -10.04
CA ILE A 96 2.34 -0.28 -11.08
C ILE A 96 1.04 -0.79 -11.68
N ALA A 97 -0.08 -0.12 -11.37
CA ALA A 97 -1.39 -0.57 -11.78
C ALA A 97 -2.32 0.58 -12.21
N PRO A 98 -3.35 0.29 -13.02
CA PRO A 98 -4.41 1.24 -13.31
C PRO A 98 -5.13 1.72 -12.05
N ALA A 99 -5.66 2.94 -12.10
CA ALA A 99 -6.36 3.55 -10.97
C ALA A 99 -7.57 2.71 -10.50
N GLU A 100 -8.25 2.00 -11.42
CA GLU A 100 -9.35 1.10 -11.02
C GLU A 100 -8.91 -0.08 -10.15
N LEU A 101 -7.67 -0.58 -10.33
CA LEU A 101 -7.15 -1.69 -9.53
C LEU A 101 -6.75 -1.18 -8.14
N ILE A 102 -6.04 -0.04 -8.08
CA ILE A 102 -5.68 0.61 -6.82
C ILE A 102 -6.92 0.91 -5.96
N ALA A 103 -7.98 1.43 -6.59
CA ALA A 103 -9.25 1.71 -5.90
C ALA A 103 -10.00 0.46 -5.45
N ALA A 104 -9.75 -0.69 -6.07
CA ALA A 104 -10.39 -1.94 -5.68
C ALA A 104 -9.68 -2.66 -4.52
N ALA A 105 -8.40 -2.34 -4.23
CA ALA A 105 -7.57 -3.06 -3.26
C ALA A 105 -8.21 -3.15 -1.87
N GLY A 106 -8.61 -2.01 -1.29
CA GLY A 106 -9.28 -1.97 0.01
C GLY A 106 -10.61 -2.73 0.02
N ARG A 107 -11.45 -2.55 -1.00
CA ARG A 107 -12.73 -3.26 -1.08
C ARG A 107 -12.58 -4.78 -1.17
N VAL A 108 -11.67 -5.28 -2.00
CA VAL A 108 -11.45 -6.73 -2.16
C VAL A 108 -10.88 -7.35 -0.89
N THR A 109 -9.94 -6.68 -0.23
CA THR A 109 -9.35 -7.16 1.03
C THR A 109 -10.34 -7.12 2.20
N LYS A 110 -11.22 -6.12 2.24
CA LYS A 110 -12.37 -6.09 3.15
C LYS A 110 -13.28 -7.30 2.98
N GLU A 111 -13.76 -7.52 1.76
CA GLU A 111 -14.66 -8.63 1.45
C GLU A 111 -14.00 -9.99 1.70
N LEU A 112 -12.68 -10.10 1.49
CA LEU A 112 -11.93 -11.30 1.87
C LEU A 112 -11.95 -11.51 3.39
N ALA A 113 -11.64 -10.48 4.18
CA ALA A 113 -11.63 -10.60 5.64
C ALA A 113 -13.00 -10.99 6.20
N GLU A 114 -14.07 -10.35 5.73
CA GLU A 114 -15.45 -10.69 6.10
C GLU A 114 -15.75 -12.16 5.75
N TRP A 115 -15.42 -12.60 4.54
CA TRP A 115 -15.63 -13.97 4.08
C TRP A 115 -14.84 -15.00 4.92
N LEU A 116 -13.59 -14.71 5.28
CA LEU A 116 -12.79 -15.56 6.18
C LEU A 116 -13.46 -15.68 7.57
N GLY A 117 -14.07 -14.59 8.04
CA GLY A 117 -14.85 -14.55 9.27
C GLY A 117 -16.11 -15.41 9.21
N GLU A 118 -16.86 -15.34 8.12
CA GLU A 118 -18.04 -16.18 7.88
C GLU A 118 -17.70 -17.67 7.87
N ARG A 119 -16.49 -18.03 7.42
CA ARG A 119 -15.97 -19.42 7.48
C ARG A 119 -15.50 -19.83 8.88
N GLY A 120 -15.44 -18.91 9.84
CA GLY A 120 -14.93 -19.15 11.19
C GLY A 120 -13.42 -19.35 11.24
N TRP A 121 -12.67 -18.89 10.23
CA TRP A 121 -11.22 -19.04 10.17
C TRP A 121 -10.45 -17.89 10.83
N ILE A 122 -11.10 -16.75 11.05
CA ILE A 122 -10.55 -15.62 11.81
C ILE A 122 -11.55 -15.10 12.84
N GLY A 123 -11.05 -14.53 13.93
CA GLY A 123 -11.85 -13.99 15.02
C GLY A 123 -12.39 -12.58 14.74
N SER A 124 -13.39 -12.14 15.52
CA SER A 124 -14.05 -10.84 15.35
C SER A 124 -13.12 -9.63 15.43
N GLU A 125 -12.09 -9.70 16.30
CA GLU A 125 -11.07 -8.65 16.42
C GLU A 125 -10.27 -8.54 15.13
N SER A 126 -9.77 -9.66 14.60
CA SER A 126 -9.05 -9.68 13.31
C SER A 126 -9.90 -9.20 12.14
N ILE A 127 -11.21 -9.48 12.15
CA ILE A 127 -12.13 -8.95 11.13
C ILE A 127 -12.24 -7.43 11.25
N ALA A 128 -12.48 -6.90 12.45
CA ALA A 128 -12.65 -5.46 12.67
C ALA A 128 -11.40 -4.68 12.23
N ASP A 129 -10.23 -5.14 12.67
CA ASP A 129 -8.93 -4.61 12.30
C ASP A 129 -8.67 -4.63 10.79
N ALA A 130 -9.00 -5.76 10.12
CA ALA A 130 -8.85 -5.89 8.69
C ALA A 130 -9.80 -4.96 7.92
N VAL A 131 -11.05 -4.84 8.37
CA VAL A 131 -12.06 -3.98 7.78
C VAL A 131 -11.66 -2.51 7.90
N GLU A 132 -11.19 -2.06 9.06
CA GLU A 132 -10.71 -0.69 9.27
C GLU A 132 -9.58 -0.33 8.30
N ARG A 133 -8.51 -1.15 8.28
CA ARG A 133 -7.38 -0.95 7.35
C ARG A 133 -7.81 -0.95 5.89
N SER A 134 -8.76 -1.81 5.54
CA SER A 134 -9.29 -1.93 4.18
C SER A 134 -10.12 -0.71 3.77
N ASP A 135 -10.94 -0.17 4.69
CA ASP A 135 -11.74 1.04 4.45
C ASP A 135 -10.84 2.28 4.33
N ASP A 136 -9.79 2.38 5.15
CA ASP A 136 -8.78 3.42 5.03
C ASP A 136 -8.05 3.34 3.68
N ALA A 137 -7.59 2.15 3.29
CA ALA A 137 -6.93 1.95 2.01
C ALA A 137 -7.84 2.26 0.81
N ALA A 138 -9.11 1.88 0.87
CA ALA A 138 -10.10 2.17 -0.19
C ALA A 138 -10.29 3.69 -0.38
N ARG A 139 -10.21 4.47 0.71
CA ARG A 139 -10.29 5.93 0.67
C ARG A 139 -8.97 6.56 0.21
N ASP A 140 -7.85 6.09 0.74
CA ASP A 140 -6.61 6.85 0.72
C ASP A 140 -5.65 6.44 -0.39
N LEU A 141 -5.56 5.16 -0.77
CA LEU A 141 -4.69 4.72 -1.87
C LEU A 141 -4.95 5.45 -3.20
N PRO A 142 -6.21 5.59 -3.65
CA PRO A 142 -6.47 6.32 -4.90
C PRO A 142 -6.16 7.81 -4.78
N ARG A 143 -6.25 8.39 -3.58
CA ARG A 143 -5.93 9.79 -3.33
C ARG A 143 -4.42 10.01 -3.34
N ALA A 144 -3.66 9.10 -2.72
CA ALA A 144 -2.21 9.10 -2.67
C ALA A 144 -1.58 8.94 -4.05
N GLU A 145 -2.04 7.97 -4.85
CA GLU A 145 -1.58 7.79 -6.23
C GLU A 145 -1.78 9.07 -7.05
N ARG A 146 -2.99 9.65 -7.00
CA ARG A 146 -3.29 10.88 -7.75
C ARG A 146 -2.47 12.07 -7.27
N LEU A 147 -2.22 12.18 -5.96
CA LEU A 147 -1.36 13.22 -5.41
C LEU A 147 0.07 13.05 -5.93
N GLY A 148 0.64 11.84 -5.80
CA GLY A 148 1.98 11.52 -6.27
C GLY A 148 2.15 11.87 -7.75
N ARG A 149 1.19 11.48 -8.60
CA ARG A 149 1.20 11.83 -10.02
C ARG A 149 1.20 13.34 -10.27
N LEU A 150 0.35 14.11 -9.59
CA LEU A 150 0.30 15.57 -9.76
C LEU A 150 1.61 16.24 -9.34
N LEU A 151 2.20 15.79 -8.23
CA LEU A 151 3.47 16.32 -7.73
C LEU A 151 4.65 15.92 -8.64
N TYR A 152 4.68 14.68 -9.10
CA TYR A 152 5.66 14.20 -10.08
C TYR A 152 5.59 15.01 -11.37
N GLU A 153 4.41 15.18 -11.96
CA GLU A 153 4.23 16.01 -13.15
C GLU A 153 4.67 17.46 -12.93
N GLN A 154 4.51 17.99 -11.71
CA GLN A 154 5.01 19.32 -11.37
C GLN A 154 6.54 19.36 -11.29
N ALA A 155 7.16 18.37 -10.64
CA ALA A 155 8.61 18.24 -10.52
C ALA A 155 9.29 18.17 -11.89
N GLN A 156 8.71 17.39 -12.82
CA GLN A 156 9.19 17.28 -14.22
C GLN A 156 9.19 18.62 -15.00
N ARG A 157 8.44 19.63 -14.54
CA ARG A 157 8.41 20.96 -15.16
C ARG A 157 9.38 21.94 -14.49
N THR A 158 9.93 21.59 -13.33
CA THR A 158 10.90 22.42 -12.62
C THR A 158 12.23 22.45 -13.36
N ARG A 159 12.79 23.65 -13.54
CA ARG A 159 14.11 23.86 -14.18
C ARG A 159 15.07 24.48 -13.18
N ILE A 160 15.54 23.65 -12.25
CA ILE A 160 16.57 24.00 -11.27
C ILE A 160 17.69 22.98 -11.42
N ASP A 161 18.92 23.47 -11.60
CA ASP A 161 20.11 22.64 -11.57
C ASP A 161 20.43 22.29 -10.12
N GLN A 162 20.25 21.01 -9.76
CA GLN A 162 20.44 20.52 -8.39
C GLN A 162 21.90 20.71 -7.93
N SER A 163 22.87 20.58 -8.84
CA SER A 163 24.30 20.67 -8.53
C SER A 163 24.77 22.09 -8.18
N ALA A 164 23.93 23.09 -8.44
CA ALA A 164 24.21 24.50 -8.18
C ALA A 164 23.54 25.01 -6.89
N LEU A 165 22.82 24.15 -6.16
CA LEU A 165 22.19 24.50 -4.88
C LEU A 165 23.19 24.39 -3.73
N ALA A 166 23.06 25.27 -2.75
CA ALA A 166 23.75 25.10 -1.47
C ALA A 166 23.06 24.01 -0.64
N ASP A 167 23.78 23.40 0.29
CA ASP A 167 23.25 22.33 1.16
C ASP A 167 21.99 22.78 1.91
N ASP A 168 21.97 24.01 2.45
CA ASP A 168 20.80 24.59 3.15
C ASP A 168 19.58 24.84 2.24
N ASP A 169 19.79 24.83 0.92
CA ASP A 169 18.78 25.04 -0.12
C ASP A 169 18.39 23.71 -0.82
N TYR A 170 18.83 22.57 -0.29
CA TYR A 170 18.61 21.23 -0.85
C TYR A 170 18.12 20.26 0.23
N VAL A 171 17.08 19.49 -0.10
CA VAL A 171 16.59 18.41 0.78
C VAL A 171 16.27 17.19 -0.08
N GLU A 172 16.86 16.05 0.26
CA GLU A 172 16.48 14.73 -0.26
C GLU A 172 16.13 13.85 0.94
N ASP A 173 14.85 13.61 1.16
CA ASP A 173 14.40 12.86 2.33
C ASP A 173 13.00 12.26 2.15
N TYR A 174 12.59 11.46 3.14
CA TYR A 174 11.25 10.96 3.33
C TYR A 174 10.52 11.84 4.36
N LEU A 175 9.72 12.78 3.88
CA LEU A 175 9.13 13.83 4.72
C LEU A 175 7.63 13.66 4.91
N ALA A 176 7.17 13.83 6.15
CA ALA A 176 5.75 13.96 6.47
C ALA A 176 5.21 15.34 6.08
N ILE A 177 4.00 15.38 5.51
CA ILE A 177 3.23 16.62 5.35
C ILE A 177 2.76 17.07 6.73
N GLU A 178 3.20 18.25 7.16
CA GLU A 178 2.77 18.85 8.43
C GLU A 178 1.53 19.73 8.23
N ARG A 179 1.49 20.49 7.13
CA ARG A 179 0.39 21.43 6.87
C ARG A 179 0.09 21.57 5.38
N VAL A 180 -1.21 21.60 5.07
CA VAL A 180 -1.73 21.80 3.71
C VAL A 180 -2.38 23.17 3.62
N GLU A 181 -1.91 23.99 2.68
CA GLU A 181 -2.52 25.25 2.28
C GLU A 181 -3.19 25.09 0.89
N PRO A 182 -4.09 26.01 0.48
CA PRO A 182 -4.80 25.89 -0.80
C PRO A 182 -3.89 25.73 -2.04
N THR A 183 -2.66 26.24 -1.97
CA THR A 183 -1.69 26.19 -3.08
C THR A 183 -0.26 25.89 -2.60
N ALA A 184 -0.09 25.35 -1.40
CA ALA A 184 1.23 25.00 -0.87
C ALA A 184 1.19 23.84 0.12
N LEU A 185 2.30 23.11 0.22
CA LEU A 185 2.57 22.16 1.29
C LEU A 185 3.66 22.70 2.21
N TRP A 186 3.56 22.32 3.47
CA TRP A 186 4.63 22.41 4.45
C TRP A 186 4.92 21.01 4.93
N PHE A 187 6.20 20.67 4.89
CA PHE A 187 6.73 19.43 5.42
C PHE A 187 7.32 19.67 6.80
N GLU A 188 7.52 18.59 7.55
CA GLU A 188 8.25 18.64 8.82
C GLU A 188 9.61 19.34 8.70
N GLY A 189 10.11 19.86 9.83
CA GLY A 189 11.34 20.66 9.84
C GLY A 189 11.17 22.07 9.28
N GLU A 190 9.93 22.59 9.29
CA GLU A 190 9.58 23.92 8.77
C GLU A 190 9.89 24.11 7.27
N ILE A 191 9.91 23.01 6.52
CA ILE A 191 10.23 23.02 5.09
C ILE A 191 9.00 23.45 4.30
N GLY A 192 8.97 24.73 3.91
CA GLY A 192 7.90 25.28 3.10
C GLY A 192 7.96 26.81 3.01
N PRO A 193 6.97 27.43 2.34
CA PRO A 193 5.92 26.77 1.58
C PRO A 193 6.45 26.18 0.26
N VAL A 194 6.08 24.93 -0.05
CA VAL A 194 6.35 24.31 -1.35
C VAL A 194 5.11 24.48 -2.23
N PRO A 195 5.14 25.29 -3.30
CA PRO A 195 3.95 25.56 -4.10
C PRO A 195 3.42 24.30 -4.78
N ILE A 196 2.10 24.13 -4.79
CA ILE A 196 1.40 23.02 -5.46
C ILE A 196 0.13 23.52 -6.14
N SER A 197 -0.44 22.69 -7.03
CA SER A 197 -1.77 22.97 -7.59
C SER A 197 -2.87 22.82 -6.52
N ALA A 198 -3.98 23.56 -6.69
CA ALA A 198 -5.15 23.39 -5.83
C ALA A 198 -5.77 21.98 -5.92
N ALA A 199 -5.56 21.27 -7.04
CA ALA A 199 -5.96 19.87 -7.18
C ALA A 199 -5.14 18.95 -6.28
N ALA A 200 -3.82 19.16 -6.19
CA ALA A 200 -2.96 18.43 -5.28
C ALA A 200 -3.30 18.75 -3.81
N ALA A 201 -3.59 20.02 -3.49
CA ALA A 201 -3.90 20.45 -2.12
C ALA A 201 -5.17 19.77 -1.59
N LYS A 202 -6.16 19.52 -2.45
CA LYS A 202 -7.39 18.82 -2.08
C LYS A 202 -7.19 17.33 -1.78
N LEU A 203 -6.10 16.74 -2.26
CA LEU A 203 -5.79 15.32 -2.06
C LEU A 203 -4.88 15.10 -0.86
N ALA A 204 -3.91 16.00 -0.67
CA ALA A 204 -2.94 15.98 0.41
C ALA A 204 -3.59 15.96 1.80
N GLN A 205 -2.95 15.27 2.73
CA GLN A 205 -3.40 15.10 4.09
C GLN A 205 -2.20 15.19 5.03
N PRO A 206 -2.29 15.95 6.13
CA PRO A 206 -1.25 15.94 7.15
C PRO A 206 -1.00 14.53 7.69
N GLY A 207 0.26 14.21 7.99
CA GLY A 207 0.72 12.88 8.40
C GLY A 207 1.14 11.97 7.25
N TRP A 208 0.67 12.22 6.01
CA TRP A 208 1.12 11.46 4.85
C TRP A 208 2.57 11.79 4.53
N SER A 209 3.34 10.77 4.20
CA SER A 209 4.77 10.90 3.96
C SER A 209 5.10 10.73 2.49
N ILE A 210 6.09 11.48 2.01
CA ILE A 210 6.50 11.49 0.60
C ILE A 210 8.01 11.43 0.52
N ASN A 211 8.54 10.54 -0.33
CA ASN A 211 9.93 10.63 -0.74
C ASN A 211 10.10 11.80 -1.73
N VAL A 212 10.86 12.82 -1.37
CA VAL A 212 10.97 14.06 -2.13
C VAL A 212 12.41 14.52 -2.26
N VAL A 213 12.69 15.16 -3.40
CA VAL A 213 13.84 16.03 -3.56
C VAL A 213 13.32 17.45 -3.74
N LEU A 214 13.69 18.34 -2.83
CA LEU A 214 13.30 19.75 -2.80
C LEU A 214 14.52 20.63 -3.01
N GLY A 215 14.32 21.70 -3.78
CA GLY A 215 15.33 22.72 -4.02
C GLY A 215 14.78 24.12 -3.79
N ARG A 216 15.55 24.97 -3.13
CA ARG A 216 15.21 26.36 -2.88
C ARG A 216 16.00 27.27 -3.82
N LYS A 217 15.28 28.05 -4.64
CA LYS A 217 15.90 29.05 -5.53
C LYS A 217 15.18 30.38 -5.40
N GLY A 218 15.95 31.45 -5.15
CA GLY A 218 15.39 32.78 -4.87
C GLY A 218 14.44 32.78 -3.68
N GLY A 219 14.79 32.03 -2.63
CA GLY A 219 14.01 31.90 -1.40
C GLY A 219 12.77 31.01 -1.50
N LYS A 220 12.48 30.39 -2.64
CA LYS A 220 11.27 29.58 -2.87
C LYS A 220 11.61 28.10 -3.06
N TRP A 221 10.99 27.25 -2.26
CA TRP A 221 11.06 25.80 -2.38
C TRP A 221 10.30 25.30 -3.60
N ARG A 222 10.81 24.25 -4.24
CA ARG A 222 10.20 23.55 -5.40
C ARG A 222 10.52 22.07 -5.33
N PHE A 223 9.58 21.25 -5.79
CA PHE A 223 9.87 19.85 -6.10
C PHE A 223 10.85 19.75 -7.28
N LEU A 224 11.92 19.00 -7.09
CA LEU A 224 12.87 18.58 -8.10
C LEU A 224 12.57 17.14 -8.51
N GLU A 225 12.30 16.28 -7.52
CA GLU A 225 11.90 14.88 -7.71
C GLU A 225 10.84 14.49 -6.67
N VAL A 226 9.98 13.54 -7.03
CA VAL A 226 8.90 13.05 -6.18
C VAL A 226 8.75 11.55 -6.40
N GLY A 227 8.87 10.79 -5.33
CA GLY A 227 8.56 9.37 -5.26
C GLY A 227 7.11 9.11 -4.86
N ASN A 228 6.89 7.99 -4.18
CA ASN A 228 5.54 7.59 -3.76
C ASN A 228 5.04 8.41 -2.57
N VAL A 229 3.71 8.51 -2.49
CA VAL A 229 2.97 9.10 -1.35
C VAL A 229 2.43 7.95 -0.50
N TYR A 230 2.66 8.02 0.81
CA TYR A 230 2.29 7.01 1.79
C TYR A 230 1.24 7.59 2.75
N PRO A 231 -0.01 7.10 2.70
CA PRO A 231 -1.09 7.48 3.61
C PRO A 231 -0.88 7.15 5.08
#